data_AF-A0A3D5KDL1-F1
#
_entry.id   AF-A0A3D5KDL1-F1
#
_cell.length_a   1.000
_cell.length_b   1.000
_cell.length_c   1.000
_cell.angle_alpha   90.00
_cell.angle_beta   90.00
_cell.angle_gamma   90.00
#
_symmetry.space_group_name_H-M   'P 1'
#
loop_
_entity.id
_entity.type
_entity.pdbx_description
1 polymer ?
#
loop_
_entity_poly.entity_id
_entity_poly.type
_entity_poly.pdbx_seq_one_letter_code
_entity_poly.pdbx_strand_id
1 'polypeptide(L)' 'MFIPVGIVWPICFKKLDNIGKAILAGAIFSLLIEISQLLFYERCSDIDDLILNTAGVAIGALIYFGCKKLRGRK' A
#
# COMPACT_ATOMS: atom_id res chain seq x y z
N MET A 1 -1.50 -3.66 -8.70
CA MET A 1 -2.19 -2.51 -8.07
C MET A 1 -2.72 -2.86 -6.70
N PHE A 2 -2.27 -2.16 -5.64
CA PHE A 2 -2.54 -2.48 -4.23
C PHE A 2 -3.55 -1.54 -3.53
N ILE A 3 -4.52 -1.03 -4.28
CA ILE A 3 -5.64 -0.23 -3.73
C ILE A 3 -6.40 -0.96 -2.61
N PRO A 4 -6.86 -2.22 -2.78
CA PRO A 4 -7.57 -2.92 -1.71
C PRO A 4 -6.70 -3.13 -0.48
N VAL A 5 -5.39 -3.32 -0.64
CA VAL A 5 -4.43 -3.42 0.48
C VAL A 5 -4.40 -2.12 1.27
N GLY A 6 -4.30 -0.96 0.62
CA GLY A 6 -4.33 0.34 1.30
C GLY A 6 -5.60 0.61 2.12
N ILE A 7 -6.73 -0.01 1.75
CA ILE A 7 -8.00 0.09 2.47
C ILE A 7 -8.08 -0.94 3.62
N VAL A 8 -7.76 -2.21 3.33
CA VAL A 8 -7.96 -3.33 4.26
C VAL A 8 -6.91 -3.35 5.36
N TRP A 9 -5.67 -2.98 5.06
CA TRP A 9 -4.58 -3.03 6.04
C TRP A 9 -4.84 -2.21 7.31
N PRO A 10 -5.25 -0.93 7.23
CA PRO A 10 -5.57 -0.15 8.42
C PRO A 10 -6.85 -0.60 9.13
N ILE A 11 -7.73 -1.37 8.47
CA ILE A 11 -8.91 -2.00 9.09
C ILE A 11 -8.49 -3.21 9.93
N CYS A 12 -7.69 -4.11 9.36
CA CYS A 12 -7.29 -5.36 10.00
C CYS A 12 -6.20 -5.14 11.06
N PHE A 13 -5.31 -4.16 10.87
CA PHE A 13 -4.14 -3.97 11.70
C PHE A 13 -4.12 -2.59 12.34
N LYS A 14 -4.46 -2.52 13.63
CA LYS A 14 -4.40 -1.28 14.44
C LYS A 14 -3.03 -0.58 14.41
N LYS A 15 -1.94 -1.34 14.22
CA LYS A 15 -0.57 -0.78 14.12
C LYS A 15 -0.38 0.05 12.84
N LEU A 16 -1.19 -0.17 11.82
CA LEU A 16 -1.16 0.48 10.52
C LEU A 16 -2.33 1.45 10.32
N ASP A 17 -3.06 1.77 11.40
CA ASP A 17 -4.11 2.79 11.45
C ASP A 17 -3.53 4.23 11.39
N ASN A 18 -2.52 4.43 10.55
CA ASN A 18 -1.96 5.72 10.19
C ASN A 18 -1.60 5.70 8.71
N ILE A 19 -2.01 6.74 7.96
CA ILE A 19 -1.74 6.87 6.51
C ILE A 19 -0.27 6.59 6.18
N GLY A 20 0.66 7.25 6.88
CA GLY A 20 2.09 7.12 6.58
C GLY A 20 2.61 5.71 6.83
N LYS A 21 2.13 5.05 7.89
CA LYS A 21 2.51 3.67 8.20
C LYS A 21 1.94 2.67 7.18
N ALA A 22 0.70 2.86 6.74
CA ALA A 22 0.08 2.03 5.71
C ALA A 22 0.82 2.16 4.38
N ILE A 23 1.16 3.38 3.96
CA ILE A 23 1.94 3.65 2.74
C ILE A 23 3.34 3.03 2.85
N LEU A 24 4.05 3.24 3.96
CA LEU A 24 5.38 2.69 4.17
C LEU A 24 5.37 1.15 4.14
N ALA A 25 4.41 0.52 4.82
CA ALA A 25 4.25 -0.93 4.79
C ALA A 25 3.96 -1.44 3.37
N GLY A 26 3.12 -0.73 2.61
CA GLY A 26 2.85 -1.02 1.20
C GLY A 26 4.06 -0.87 0.29
N ALA A 27 4.87 0.17 0.51
CA ALA A 27 6.11 0.40 -0.24
C ALA A 27 7.15 -0.70 0.04
N ILE A 28 7.36 -1.05 1.32
CA ILE A 28 8.24 -2.15 1.72
C ILE A 28 7.75 -3.47 1.15
N PHE A 29 6.45 -3.74 1.21
CA PHE A 29 5.88 -4.96 0.65
C PHE A 29 6.04 -5.03 -0.88
N SER A 30 5.85 -3.92 -1.58
CA SER A 30 6.07 -3.84 -3.03
C SER A 30 7.54 -4.02 -3.40
N LEU A 31 8.46 -3.41 -2.64
CA LEU A 31 9.92 -3.63 -2.78
C LEU A 31 10.30 -5.09 -2.56
N LEU A 32 9.72 -5.77 -1.56
CA LEU A 32 10.00 -7.19 -1.30
C LEU A 32 9.56 -8.08 -2.47
N ILE A 33 8.43 -7.75 -3.10
CA ILE A 33 7.95 -8.48 -4.29
C ILE A 33 8.92 -8.27 -5.45
N GLU A 34 9.35 -7.03 -5.67
CA GLU A 34 10.26 -6.69 -6.76
C GLU A 34 11.66 -7.32 -6.58
N ILE A 35 12.19 -7.33 -5.36
CA ILE A 35 13.42 -8.07 -5.00
C ILE A 35 13.23 -9.58 -5.20
N SER A 36 12.08 -10.13 -4.83
CA SER A 36 11.79 -11.54 -5.06
C SER A 36 11.76 -11.84 -6.57
N GLN A 37 11.12 -10.96 -7.36
CA GLN A 37 11.07 -11.10 -8.82
C GLN A 37 12.46 -11.05 -9.46
N LEU A 38 13.35 -10.18 -8.98
CA LEU A 38 14.77 -10.12 -9.39
C LEU A 38 15.53 -11.43 -9.12
N LEU A 39 15.16 -12.18 -8.07
CA LEU A 39 15.80 -13.45 -7.73
C LEU A 39 15.25 -14.65 -8.52
N PHE A 40 14.00 -14.58 -8.97
CA PHE A 40 13.31 -15.72 -9.59
C PHE A 40 13.06 -15.57 -11.10
N TYR A 41 13.16 -14.37 -11.68
CA TYR A 41 12.85 -14.10 -13.09
C TYR A 41 13.87 -13.15 -13.72
N GLU A 42 14.48 -13.54 -14.86
CA GLU A 42 15.31 -12.71 -15.73
C GLU A 42 14.48 -11.63 -16.47
N ARG A 43 13.77 -10.79 -15.74
CA ARG A 43 13.08 -9.61 -16.27
C ARG A 43 13.75 -8.38 -15.68
N CYS A 44 14.13 -7.42 -16.52
CA CYS A 44 14.55 -6.09 -16.07
C CYS A 44 13.52 -5.57 -15.05
N SER A 45 13.99 -5.17 -13.87
CA SER A 45 13.14 -4.65 -12.79
C SER A 45 12.23 -3.53 -13.31
N ASP A 46 10.92 -3.77 -13.36
CA ASP A 46 9.90 -2.78 -13.75
C ASP A 46 9.63 -1.88 -12.54
N ILE A 47 10.44 -0.84 -12.37
CA ILE A 47 10.25 0.21 -11.34
C ILE A 47 8.82 0.80 -11.39
N ASP A 48 8.20 0.77 -12.57
CA ASP A 48 6.80 1.13 -12.78
C ASP A 48 5.83 0.32 -11.89
N ASP A 49 6.07 -0.98 -11.68
CA ASP A 49 5.24 -1.81 -10.80
C ASP A 49 5.39 -1.41 -9.33
N LEU A 50 6.59 -1.10 -8.86
CA LEU A 50 6.82 -0.55 -7.52
C LEU A 50 6.04 0.75 -7.30
N ILE A 51 6.14 1.68 -8.26
CA ILE A 51 5.48 2.99 -8.19
C ILE A 51 3.95 2.79 -8.22
N LEU A 52 3.43 1.98 -9.14
CA LEU A 52 2.00 1.70 -9.27
C LEU A 52 1.42 1.01 -8.03
N ASN A 53 2.15 0.07 -7.43
CA ASN A 53 1.71 -0.60 -6.22
C ASN A 53 1.77 0.32 -5.00
N THR A 54 2.81 1.13 -4.86
CA THR A 54 2.91 2.13 -3.78
C THR A 54 1.83 3.21 -3.91
N ALA A 55 1.60 3.73 -5.12
CA ALA A 55 0.53 4.68 -5.41
C ALA A 55 -0.85 4.07 -5.15
N GLY A 56 -1.06 2.80 -5.51
CA GLY A 56 -2.26 2.06 -5.18
C GLY A 56 -2.54 2.01 -3.68
N VAL A 57 -1.53 1.68 -2.86
CA VAL A 57 -1.66 1.69 -1.39
C VAL A 57 -1.97 3.09 -0.87
N ALA A 58 -1.32 4.13 -1.40
CA ALA A 58 -1.59 5.52 -1.02
C ALA A 58 -3.03 5.93 -1.31
N ILE A 59 -3.55 5.62 -2.50
CA ILE A 59 -4.94 5.88 -2.87
C ILE A 59 -5.90 5.13 -1.93
N GLY A 60 -5.66 3.84 -1.70
CA GLY A 60 -6.48 3.03 -0.80
C GLY A 60 -6.50 3.56 0.64
N ALA A 61 -5.34 3.96 1.16
CA ALA A 61 -5.24 4.55 2.48
C ALA A 61 -6.00 5.88 2.54
N LEU A 62 -5.81 6.79 1.57
CA LEU A 62 -6.53 8.07 1.51
C LEU A 62 -8.05 7.88 1.54
N ILE A 63 -8.57 6.89 0.80
CA ILE A 63 -10.00 6.54 0.81
C ILE A 63 -10.44 6.12 2.22
N TYR A 64 -9.75 5.16 2.84
CA TYR A 64 -10.11 4.67 4.17
C TYR A 64 -10.08 5.77 5.23
N PHE A 65 -9.00 6.54 5.31
CA PHE A 65 -8.85 7.58 6.32
C PHE A 65 -9.77 8.79 6.05
N GLY A 66 -10.06 9.10 4.79
CA GLY A 66 -11.07 10.08 4.39
C GLY A 66 -12.47 9.68 4.89
N CYS A 67 -12.90 8.45 4.59
CA CYS A 67 -14.16 7.91 5.09
C CYS A 67 -14.22 7.83 6.62
N LYS A 68 -13.12 7.42 7.27
CA LYS A 68 -13.02 7.37 8.74
C LYS A 68 -13.17 8.77 9.36
N LYS A 69 -12.56 9.80 8.76
CA LYS A 69 -12.67 11.19 9.21
C LYS A 69 -14.09 11.73 9.05
N LEU A 70 -14.78 11.40 7.96
CA LEU A 70 -16.18 11.77 7.74
C LEU A 70 -17.10 11.11 8.77
N ARG A 71 -16.84 9.83 9.12
CA ARG A 71 -17.66 9.08 10.08
C ARG A 71 -17.49 9.56 11.52
N GLY A 72 -16.32 10.08 11.89
CA GLY A 72 -16.06 10.65 13.22
C GLY A 72 -16.48 12.12 13.39
N ARG A 73 -16.99 12.77 12.34
CA ARG A 73 -17.56 14.13 12.38
C ARG A 73 -19.08 14.16 12.60
N LYS A 74 -19.70 12.99 12.79
CA LYS A 74 -21.11 12.81 13.10
C LYS A 74 -21.23 12.28 14.52
#